data_AF-A0A935WF17-F1
#
_entry.id   AF-A0A935WF17-F1
#
_cell.length_a   1.000
_cell.length_b   1.000
_cell.length_c   1.000
_cell.angle_alpha   90.00
_cell.angle_beta   90.00
_cell.angle_gamma   90.00
#
_symmetry.space_group_name_H-M   'P 1'
#
loop_
_entity.id
_entity.type
_entity.pdbx_description
1 polymer ?
#
loop_
_entity_poly.entity_id
_entity_poly.type
_entity_poly.pdbx_seq_one_letter_code
_entity_poly.pdbx_strand_id
1 'polypeptide(L)'
;MLDWTHRPVAHAIDLHGQTVSEAVTNAERFLRAQARARRGQVVRLITGRGKAGGGAPIRTRVRTLLRGLKEEGKLVRDFALDDGEGAFLVRLAD
;
A
#
# COMPACT_ATOMS: atom_id res chain seq x y z
N MET A 1 7.81 14.49 8.30
CA MET A 1 6.57 13.79 7.91
C MET A 1 6.18 14.29 6.53
N LEU A 2 5.83 13.43 5.58
CA LEU A 2 5.49 13.86 4.22
C LEU A 2 4.11 14.55 4.26
N ASP A 3 3.96 15.71 3.60
CA ASP A 3 2.69 16.47 3.51
C ASP A 3 1.48 15.56 3.24
N TRP A 4 1.67 14.57 2.37
CA TRP A 4 0.57 13.84 1.78
C TRP A 4 0.03 12.72 2.69
N THR A 5 0.77 12.31 3.73
CA THR A 5 0.33 11.22 4.62
C THR A 5 -0.82 11.62 5.55
N HIS A 6 -1.11 12.92 5.68
CA HIS A 6 -2.27 13.44 6.42
C HIS A 6 -3.50 13.67 5.55
N ARG A 7 -3.38 13.51 4.22
CA ARG A 7 -4.50 13.70 3.31
C ARG A 7 -5.57 12.62 3.56
N PRO A 8 -6.86 12.92 3.31
CA PRO A 8 -7.92 11.93 3.41
C PRO A 8 -7.62 10.69 2.57
N VAL A 9 -7.84 9.52 3.16
CA VAL A 9 -7.75 8.24 2.44
C VAL A 9 -9.00 8.07 1.60
N ALA A 10 -8.83 8.04 0.29
CA ALA A 10 -9.94 7.89 -0.65
C ALA A 10 -10.52 6.47 -0.65
N HIS A 11 -9.65 5.47 -0.47
CA HIS A 11 -10.09 4.09 -0.39
C HIS A 11 -9.05 3.19 0.30
N ALA A 12 -9.50 2.05 0.81
CA ALA A 12 -8.66 1.09 1.50
C ALA A 12 -8.96 -0.34 1.06
N ILE A 13 -7.96 -1.20 1.11
CA ILE A 13 -8.11 -2.66 0.98
C ILE A 13 -7.48 -3.34 2.19
N ASP A 14 -8.17 -4.36 2.69
CA ASP A 14 -7.66 -5.22 3.74
C ASP A 14 -6.99 -6.47 3.15
N LEU A 15 -5.70 -6.59 3.42
CA LEU A 15 -4.85 -7.71 2.98
C LEU A 15 -4.49 -8.62 4.15
N HIS A 16 -4.87 -8.29 5.38
CA HIS A 16 -4.55 -9.14 6.52
C HIS A 16 -5.24 -10.50 6.37
N GLY A 17 -4.59 -11.56 6.88
CA GLY A 17 -5.15 -12.91 6.84
C GLY A 17 -5.07 -13.61 5.48
N GLN A 18 -4.76 -12.89 4.40
CA GLN A 18 -4.48 -13.49 3.10
C GLN A 18 -3.14 -14.23 3.12
N THR A 19 -2.94 -15.16 2.19
CA THR A 19 -1.60 -15.65 1.91
C THR A 19 -0.73 -14.52 1.35
N VAL A 20 0.59 -14.68 1.44
CA VAL A 20 1.54 -13.70 0.92
C VAL A 20 1.34 -13.43 -0.57
N SER A 21 1.08 -14.48 -1.37
CA SER A 21 0.90 -14.34 -2.82
C SER A 21 -0.41 -13.61 -3.14
N GLU A 22 -1.51 -13.97 -2.46
CA GLU A 22 -2.80 -13.31 -2.64
C GLU A 22 -2.70 -11.83 -2.30
N ALA A 23 -2.05 -11.50 -1.18
CA ALA A 23 -1.91 -10.12 -0.75
C ALA A 23 -1.15 -9.26 -1.77
N VAL A 24 -0.09 -9.78 -2.38
CA VAL A 24 0.66 -9.07 -3.43
C VAL A 24 -0.19 -8.89 -4.68
N THR A 25 -0.83 -9.96 -5.17
CA THR A 25 -1.69 -9.90 -6.37
C THR A 25 -2.87 -8.95 -6.17
N ASN A 26 -3.51 -9.00 -5.00
CA ASN A 26 -4.67 -8.15 -4.68
C ASN A 26 -4.25 -6.69 -4.46
N ALA A 27 -3.11 -6.43 -3.82
CA ALA A 27 -2.56 -5.08 -3.70
C ALA A 27 -2.32 -4.45 -5.07
N GLU A 28 -1.68 -5.17 -5.99
CA GLU A 28 -1.39 -4.66 -7.34
C GLU A 28 -2.68 -4.39 -8.12
N ARG A 29 -3.64 -5.33 -8.11
CA ARG A 29 -4.94 -5.16 -8.77
C ARG A 29 -5.71 -3.96 -8.21
N PHE A 30 -5.71 -3.81 -6.90
CA PHE A 30 -6.31 -2.66 -6.23
C PHE A 30 -5.65 -1.36 -6.70
N LEU A 31 -4.33 -1.23 -6.64
CA LEU A 31 -3.62 -0.02 -7.08
C LEU A 31 -3.90 0.32 -8.54
N ARG A 32 -3.94 -0.68 -9.44
CA ARG A 32 -4.30 -0.48 -10.85
C ARG A 32 -5.73 0.06 -11.01
N ALA A 33 -6.69 -0.50 -10.27
CA ALA A 33 -8.07 -0.03 -10.30
C ALA A 33 -8.20 1.40 -9.74
N GLN A 34 -7.54 1.69 -8.62
CA GLN A 34 -7.59 3.00 -7.98
C GLN A 34 -6.89 4.08 -8.81
N ALA A 35 -5.72 3.79 -9.40
CA ALA A 35 -5.00 4.73 -10.25
C ALA A 35 -5.81 5.19 -11.46
N ARG A 36 -6.70 4.33 -12.00
CA ARG A 36 -7.61 4.70 -13.10
C ARG A 36 -8.72 5.65 -12.65
N ALA A 37 -9.27 5.44 -11.45
CA ALA A 37 -10.43 6.19 -10.96
C ALA A 37 -10.08 7.42 -10.13
N ARG A 38 -8.87 7.49 -9.55
CA ARG A 38 -8.51 8.38 -8.45
C ARG A 38 -7.05 8.87 -8.54
N ARG A 39 -6.63 9.35 -9.71
CA ARG A 39 -5.26 9.88 -9.92
C ARG A 39 -4.89 10.92 -8.86
N GLY A 40 -3.66 10.85 -8.37
CA GLY A 40 -3.12 11.74 -7.33
C GLY A 40 -3.65 11.57 -5.90
N GLN A 41 -4.67 10.74 -5.69
CA GLN A 41 -5.25 10.53 -4.36
C GLN A 41 -4.44 9.54 -3.53
N VAL A 42 -4.70 9.54 -2.22
CA VAL A 42 -4.08 8.61 -1.26
C VAL A 42 -5.01 7.44 -1.00
N VAL A 43 -4.47 6.22 -1.09
CA VAL A 43 -5.17 4.98 -0.75
C VAL A 43 -4.40 4.23 0.34
N ARG A 44 -5.06 3.27 1.00
CA ARG A 44 -4.49 2.52 2.12
C ARG A 44 -4.48 1.01 1.84
N LEU A 45 -3.34 0.37 2.10
CA LEU A 45 -3.17 -1.09 2.05
C LEU A 45 -2.96 -1.62 3.47
N ILE A 46 -3.96 -2.28 4.06
CA ILE A 46 -3.86 -2.81 5.42
C ILE A 46 -3.18 -4.17 5.36
N THR A 47 -1.97 -4.27 5.88
CA THR A 47 -1.16 -5.51 5.87
C THR A 47 -1.18 -6.24 7.21
N GLY A 48 -1.81 -5.65 8.22
CA GLY A 48 -1.71 -6.07 9.61
C GLY A 48 -0.37 -5.70 10.25
N ARG A 49 -0.31 -5.76 11.59
CA ARG A 49 0.90 -5.42 12.36
C ARG A 49 1.97 -6.53 12.35
N GLY A 50 1.63 -7.71 11.82
CA GLY A 50 2.41 -8.95 11.98
C GLY A 50 2.22 -9.57 13.37
N LYS A 51 2.70 -10.81 13.58
CA LYS A 51 2.80 -11.38 14.92
C LYS A 51 3.92 -10.68 15.69
N ALA A 52 3.72 -10.39 16.98
CA ALA A 52 4.79 -9.96 17.88
C ALA A 52 5.92 -11.00 17.82
N GLY A 53 7.04 -10.68 17.17
CA GLY A 53 8.09 -11.67 16.85
C GLY A 53 8.73 -11.56 15.46
N GLY A 54 8.35 -10.58 14.62
CA GLY A 54 9.20 -10.12 13.50
C GLY A 54 8.88 -10.66 12.10
N GLY A 55 8.07 -11.72 11.98
CA GLY A 55 7.61 -12.21 10.68
C GLY A 55 6.34 -11.51 10.21
N ALA A 56 6.43 -10.32 9.60
CA ALA A 56 5.30 -9.70 8.89
C ALA A 56 5.46 -9.91 7.36
N PRO A 57 5.27 -11.14 6.85
CA PRO A 57 5.66 -11.49 5.48
C PRO A 57 4.86 -10.73 4.43
N ILE A 58 3.57 -10.46 4.67
CA ILE A 58 2.74 -9.63 3.79
C ILE A 58 3.32 -8.21 3.69
N ARG A 59 3.60 -7.56 4.83
CA ARG A 59 4.17 -6.21 4.88
C ARG A 59 5.47 -6.12 4.11
N THR A 60 6.38 -7.10 4.30
CA THR A 60 7.65 -7.14 3.58
C THR A 60 7.45 -7.24 2.07
N ARG A 61 6.58 -8.13 1.59
CA ARG A 61 6.37 -8.33 0.15
C ARG A 61 5.59 -7.19 -0.49
N VAL A 62 4.59 -6.64 0.18
CA VAL A 62 3.87 -5.43 -0.26
C VAL A 62 4.83 -4.24 -0.35
N ARG A 63 5.75 -4.07 0.62
CA ARG A 63 6.79 -3.04 0.54
C ARG A 63 7.68 -3.21 -0.69
N THR A 64 8.11 -4.43 -1.00
CA THR A 64 8.90 -4.70 -2.21
C THR A 64 8.13 -4.36 -3.48
N LEU A 65 6.85 -4.74 -3.57
CA LEU A 65 5.97 -4.36 -4.68
C LEU A 65 5.89 -2.84 -4.83
N LEU A 66 5.61 -2.10 -3.74
CA LEU A 66 5.48 -0.65 -3.76
C LEU A 66 6.76 0.06 -4.19
N ARG A 67 7.94 -0.46 -3.83
CA ARG A 67 9.23 0.06 -4.31
C ARG A 67 9.33 -0.04 -5.84
N GLY A 68 9.09 -1.22 -6.40
CA GLY A 68 9.11 -1.41 -7.84
C GLY A 68 8.10 -0.52 -8.58
N LEU A 69 6.87 -0.44 -8.08
CA LEU A 69 5.84 0.41 -8.68
C LEU A 69 6.16 1.91 -8.59
N LYS A 70 6.85 2.34 -7.53
CA LYS A 70 7.33 3.72 -7.38
C LYS A 70 8.46 4.03 -8.37
N GLU A 71 9.39 3.10 -8.55
CA GLU A 71 10.48 3.20 -9.52
C GLU A 71 9.94 3.28 -10.96
N GLU A 72 8.89 2.52 -11.29
CA GLU A 72 8.18 2.62 -12.57
C GLU A 72 7.46 3.97 -12.77
N GLY A 73 7.01 4.60 -11.68
CA GLY A 73 6.37 5.92 -11.69
C GLY A 73 4.98 6.00 -12.33
N LYS A 74 4.38 4.85 -12.74
CA LYS A 74 3.10 4.80 -13.47
C LYS A 74 1.87 4.67 -12.58
N LEU A 75 1.98 3.96 -11.46
CA LEU A 75 0.86 3.66 -10.56
C LEU A 75 1.02 4.32 -9.19
N VAL A 76 2.25 4.28 -8.66
CA VAL A 76 2.58 4.76 -7.33
C VAL A 76 3.52 5.94 -7.47
N ARG A 77 3.12 7.10 -6.94
CA ARG A 77 3.99 8.27 -6.84
C ARG A 77 4.89 8.17 -5.62
N ASP A 78 4.33 7.76 -4.49
CA ASP A 78 5.05 7.58 -3.24
C ASP A 78 4.28 6.67 -2.28
N PHE A 79 4.95 6.16 -1.24
CA PHE A 79 4.30 5.38 -0.19
C PHE A 79 5.01 5.52 1.16
N ALA A 80 4.26 5.35 2.25
CA ALA A 80 4.75 5.44 3.62
C ALA A 80 4.05 4.38 4.48
N LEU A 81 4.75 3.85 5.48
CA LEU A 81 4.12 3.03 6.51
C LEU A 81 3.36 3.96 7.45
N ASP A 82 2.14 3.58 7.84
CA ASP A 82 1.35 4.34 8.80
C ASP A 82 1.90 4.22 10.23
N ASP A 83 1.52 5.15 11.11
CA ASP A 83 2.01 5.21 12.48
C ASP A 83 1.65 3.95 13.31
N GLY A 84 0.58 3.26 12.92
CA GLY A 84 0.17 1.99 13.53
C GLY A 84 0.97 0.78 13.04
N GLU A 85 1.90 0.97 12.09
CA GLU A 85 2.70 -0.03 11.38
C GLU A 85 1.90 -1.19 10.75
N GLY A 86 0.60 -0.97 10.61
CA GLY A 86 -0.39 -1.95 10.18
C GLY A 86 -0.77 -1.78 8.72
N ALA A 87 -0.50 -0.62 8.13
CA ALA A 87 -0.87 -0.31 6.77
C ALA A 87 0.17 0.56 6.05
N PHE A 88 0.15 0.49 4.72
CA PHE A 88 0.81 1.47 3.88
C PHE A 88 -0.19 2.53 3.41
N LEU A 89 0.19 3.79 3.52
CA LEU A 89 -0.41 4.87 2.74
C LEU A 89 0.32 4.95 1.41
N VAL A 90 -0.45 5.06 0.32
CA VAL A 90 0.08 5.07 -1.05
C VAL A 90 -0.51 6.27 -1.77
N ARG A 91 0.35 7.17 -2.22
CA ARG A 91 -0.04 8.24 -3.14
C ARG A 91 0.00 7.71 -4.57
N LEU A 92 -1.13 7.76 -5.25
CA LEU A 92 -1.24 7.34 -6.64
C LEU A 92 -0.56 8.33 -7.58
N ALA A 93 -0.15 7.86 -8.76
CA ALA A 93 0.36 8.73 -9.81
C ALA A 93 -0.71 9.75 -10.25
N ASP A 94 -0.25 10.98 -10.53
CA ASP A 94 -1.05 12.09 -11.04
C ASP A 94 -1.28 11.94 -12.54
#